data_AF-A0A6B1BGZ0-F1
#
_entry.id   AF-A0A6B1BGZ0-F1
#
_cell.length_a   1.000
_cell.length_b   1.000
_cell.length_c   1.000
_cell.angle_alpha   90.00
_cell.angle_beta   90.00
_cell.angle_gamma   90.00
#
_symmetry.space_group_name_H-M   'P 1'
#
loop_
_entity.id
_entity.type
_entity.pdbx_description
1 polymer ?
#
loop_
_entity_poly.entity_id
_entity_poly.type
_entity_poly.pdbx_seq_one_letter_code
_entity_poly.pdbx_strand_id
1 'polypeptide(L)'
;MPWVLVVFALLVFVTPPSSADPPRLYLDTLIEIPAYNNNLQELTEKQPGDTIKFQIFAPDAAGQKSHGYVVELALPGKAFDSYIGDINGIGWTEKNLRLARARSGNPTLAMLSLATVTIPANGYLGQITLNVAHPLTSDIVLIIQAAAWANGDGIQDMDASSAAISFMEIPPFPGDFDGNEIVNMADFLFFVAAFDTRSGDAKYNVLADLNRNGTVDMFDFLLFVTAFGGS
;
A
#
# COMPACT_ATOMS: atom_id res chain seq x y z
N MET A 1 -18.67 -22.24 -16.73
CA MET A 1 -18.30 -21.15 -17.65
C MET A 1 -17.03 -20.43 -17.17
N PRO A 2 -15.81 -21.01 -17.34
CA PRO A 2 -14.57 -20.40 -16.86
C PRO A 2 -13.77 -19.61 -17.91
N TRP A 3 -14.20 -19.57 -19.17
CA TRP A 3 -13.38 -19.08 -20.28
C TRP A 3 -13.19 -17.55 -20.33
N VAL A 4 -14.11 -16.76 -19.76
CA VAL A 4 -14.00 -15.28 -19.75
C VAL A 4 -12.92 -14.80 -18.76
N LEU A 5 -12.65 -15.57 -17.70
CA LEU A 5 -11.66 -15.24 -16.67
C LEU A 5 -10.22 -15.33 -17.19
N VAL A 6 -9.95 -16.27 -18.09
CA VAL A 6 -8.63 -16.43 -18.69
C VAL A 6 -8.34 -15.28 -19.64
N VAL A 7 -9.34 -14.79 -20.39
CA VAL A 7 -9.09 -13.75 -21.41
C VAL A 7 -8.70 -12.41 -20.78
N PHE A 8 -9.31 -11.99 -19.66
CA PHE A 8 -8.90 -10.73 -19.00
C PHE A 8 -7.49 -10.79 -18.37
N ALA A 9 -7.05 -11.97 -17.91
CA ALA A 9 -5.71 -12.17 -17.36
C ALA A 9 -4.64 -12.50 -18.43
N LEU A 10 -5.05 -12.96 -19.62
CA LEU A 10 -4.17 -13.35 -20.72
C LEU A 10 -3.99 -12.23 -21.77
N LEU A 11 -4.77 -11.15 -21.68
CA LEU A 11 -4.76 -10.02 -22.63
C LEU A 11 -4.15 -8.76 -21.99
N VAL A 12 -3.00 -8.90 -21.32
CA VAL A 12 -2.14 -7.75 -20.98
C VAL A 12 -0.95 -7.82 -21.93
N PHE A 13 -0.57 -6.69 -22.51
CA PHE A 13 0.52 -6.49 -23.49
C PHE A 13 0.23 -6.78 -24.97
N VAL A 14 -0.73 -6.11 -25.61
CA VAL A 14 -0.50 -5.46 -26.93
C VAL A 14 -1.58 -4.39 -27.18
N THR A 15 -1.30 -3.11 -26.91
CA THR A 15 -1.91 -1.98 -27.62
C THR A 15 -0.91 -0.82 -27.77
N PRO A 16 -0.93 -0.08 -28.89
CA PRO A 16 -0.02 1.04 -29.14
C PRO A 16 -0.33 2.23 -28.22
N PRO A 17 0.66 3.11 -27.95
CA PRO A 17 0.48 4.23 -27.02
C PRO A 17 -0.59 5.19 -27.52
N SER A 18 -1.57 5.47 -26.66
CA SER A 18 -2.37 6.69 -26.77
C SER A 18 -1.45 7.88 -26.51
N SER A 19 -1.64 9.01 -27.20
CA SER A 19 -0.81 10.21 -27.04
C SER A 19 -1.06 10.99 -25.73
N ALA A 20 -1.82 10.42 -24.80
CA ALA A 20 -2.02 10.94 -23.46
C ALA A 20 -1.17 10.13 -22.48
N ASP A 21 -0.53 10.81 -21.53
CA ASP A 21 0.21 10.16 -20.46
C ASP A 21 -0.74 9.19 -19.72
N PRO A 22 -0.31 7.94 -19.44
CA PRO A 22 -1.16 6.99 -18.76
C PRO A 22 -1.51 7.51 -17.36
N PRO A 23 -2.75 7.24 -16.87
CA PRO A 23 -3.14 7.67 -15.52
C PRO A 23 -2.20 7.04 -14.49
N ARG A 24 -1.73 7.85 -13.55
CA ARG A 24 -0.79 7.38 -12.54
C ARG A 24 -1.52 6.71 -11.38
N LEU A 25 -1.00 5.56 -10.96
CA LEU A 25 -1.47 4.83 -9.81
C LEU A 25 -0.78 5.36 -8.54
N TYR A 26 -1.53 5.53 -7.46
CA TYR A 26 -1.03 5.94 -6.17
C TYR A 26 -1.38 4.90 -5.11
N LEU A 27 -0.43 4.63 -4.22
CA LEU A 27 -0.57 3.75 -3.06
C LEU A 27 -0.54 4.58 -1.78
N ASP A 28 -1.50 4.32 -0.89
CA ASP A 28 -1.54 4.93 0.44
C ASP A 28 -1.75 3.87 1.53
N THR A 29 -0.92 3.86 2.56
CA THR A 29 -1.12 3.00 3.75
C THR A 29 -1.99 3.67 4.80
N LEU A 30 -2.22 4.98 4.69
CA LEU A 30 -3.11 5.74 5.55
C LEU A 30 -4.49 5.73 4.92
N ILE A 31 -5.50 5.30 5.69
CA ILE A 31 -6.88 5.20 5.20
C ILE A 31 -7.50 6.60 5.21
N GLU A 32 -7.12 7.47 4.26
CA GLU A 32 -7.63 8.84 4.12
C GLU A 32 -7.71 9.32 2.65
N ILE A 33 -8.11 10.58 2.44
CA ILE A 33 -8.13 11.28 1.15
C ILE A 33 -6.72 11.21 0.54
N PRO A 34 -6.56 10.90 -0.76
CA PRO A 34 -5.25 10.59 -1.36
C PRO A 34 -4.18 11.60 -0.96
N ALA A 35 -3.15 11.12 -0.25
CA ALA A 35 -1.94 11.90 -0.09
C ALA A 35 -1.20 11.88 -1.43
N TYR A 36 -1.41 12.89 -2.27
CA TYR A 36 -0.76 13.07 -3.58
C TYR A 36 0.78 13.13 -3.52
N ASN A 37 1.37 13.07 -2.33
CA ASN A 37 2.72 13.52 -2.06
C ASN A 37 3.74 12.38 -1.93
N ASN A 38 3.32 11.13 -1.72
CA ASN A 38 4.28 10.01 -1.70
C ASN A 38 3.64 8.69 -2.15
N ASN A 39 4.03 8.23 -3.34
CA ASN A 39 3.64 6.91 -3.86
C ASN A 39 4.59 5.79 -3.36
N LEU A 40 5.67 6.21 -2.67
CA LEU A 40 6.52 5.36 -1.86
C LEU A 40 6.03 5.45 -0.41
N GLN A 41 5.54 4.34 0.12
CA GLN A 41 5.15 4.19 1.51
C GLN A 41 6.25 3.49 2.27
N GLU A 42 6.46 3.90 3.51
CA GLU A 42 7.45 3.32 4.39
C GLU A 42 6.76 2.71 5.61
N LEU A 43 6.92 1.39 5.78
CA LEU A 43 6.41 0.67 6.94
C LEU A 43 7.56 0.13 7.78
N THR A 44 7.33 -0.06 9.07
CA THR A 44 8.20 -0.91 9.89
C THR A 44 8.20 -2.35 9.36
N GLU A 45 9.30 -3.07 9.58
CA GLU A 45 9.40 -4.49 9.23
C GLU A 45 8.19 -5.27 9.75
N LYS A 46 7.75 -6.26 8.98
CA LYS A 46 6.60 -7.09 9.33
C LYS A 46 7.02 -8.50 9.64
N GLN A 47 6.42 -9.08 10.66
CA GLN A 47 6.62 -10.45 11.09
C GLN A 47 5.50 -11.37 10.57
N PRO A 48 5.71 -12.69 10.54
CA PRO A 48 4.65 -13.64 10.22
C PRO A 48 3.42 -13.45 11.12
N GLY A 49 2.24 -13.34 10.52
CA GLY A 49 0.98 -13.06 11.20
C GLY A 49 0.57 -11.58 11.18
N ASP A 50 1.48 -10.66 10.86
CA ASP A 50 1.13 -9.26 10.67
C ASP A 50 0.26 -9.05 9.43
N THR A 51 -0.43 -7.91 9.41
CA THR A 51 -1.22 -7.49 8.25
C THR A 51 -0.70 -6.17 7.69
N ILE A 52 -0.63 -6.09 6.36
CA ILE A 52 -0.38 -4.85 5.63
C ILE A 52 -1.69 -4.44 4.98
N LYS A 53 -2.12 -3.20 5.20
CA LYS A 53 -3.30 -2.60 4.56
C LYS A 53 -2.87 -1.39 3.77
N PHE A 54 -3.34 -1.31 2.54
CA PHE A 54 -3.12 -0.13 1.71
C PHE A 54 -4.28 0.05 0.74
N GLN A 55 -4.46 1.29 0.32
CA GLN A 55 -5.44 1.74 -0.64
C GLN A 55 -4.76 2.10 -1.95
N ILE A 56 -5.51 1.94 -3.04
CA ILE A 56 -5.05 2.26 -4.38
C ILE A 56 -5.94 3.38 -4.93
N PHE A 57 -5.32 4.37 -5.54
CA PHE A 57 -5.97 5.50 -6.17
C PHE A 57 -5.45 5.72 -7.59
N ALA A 58 -6.31 6.21 -8.48
CA ALA A 58 -5.95 6.78 -9.78
C ALA A 58 -6.68 8.13 -9.93
N PRO A 59 -6.17 9.21 -9.32
CA PRO A 59 -6.81 10.53 -9.34
C PRO A 59 -7.03 11.07 -10.75
N ASP A 60 -6.09 10.82 -11.68
CA ASP A 60 -6.21 11.25 -13.07
C ASP A 60 -7.38 10.58 -13.82
N ALA A 61 -7.82 9.42 -13.31
CA ALA A 61 -8.99 8.69 -13.80
C ALA A 61 -10.28 9.04 -13.04
N ALA A 62 -10.24 9.98 -12.08
CA ALA A 62 -11.41 10.36 -11.31
C ALA A 62 -12.55 10.87 -12.21
N GLY A 63 -13.78 10.41 -11.93
CA GLY A 63 -14.95 10.75 -12.74
C GLY A 63 -15.03 10.04 -14.10
N GLN A 64 -13.99 9.31 -14.53
CA GLN A 64 -14.04 8.52 -15.75
C GLN A 64 -14.84 7.23 -15.55
N LYS A 65 -15.41 6.70 -16.64
CA LYS A 65 -16.18 5.45 -16.63
C LYS A 65 -15.25 4.27 -16.89
N SER A 66 -15.35 3.25 -16.05
CA SER A 66 -14.55 2.04 -16.12
C SER A 66 -15.40 0.78 -16.05
N HIS A 67 -15.02 -0.26 -16.78
CA HIS A 67 -15.51 -1.62 -16.60
C HIS A 67 -14.75 -2.37 -15.51
N GLY A 68 -13.61 -1.86 -15.05
CA GLY A 68 -12.77 -2.53 -14.08
C GLY A 68 -11.31 -2.11 -14.15
N TYR A 69 -10.53 -2.61 -13.20
CA TYR A 69 -9.08 -2.53 -13.24
C TYR A 69 -8.45 -3.85 -12.81
N VAL A 70 -7.16 -3.94 -13.06
CA VAL A 70 -6.28 -5.01 -12.64
C VAL A 70 -4.99 -4.42 -12.10
N VAL A 71 -4.45 -5.02 -11.03
CA VAL A 71 -3.12 -4.71 -10.47
C VAL A 71 -2.36 -6.01 -10.22
N GLU A 72 -1.08 -6.04 -10.56
CA GLU A 72 -0.15 -7.13 -10.27
C GLU A 72 0.81 -6.68 -9.17
N LEU A 73 0.87 -7.45 -8.07
CA LEU A 73 1.78 -7.18 -6.96
C LEU A 73 3.04 -8.04 -7.11
N ALA A 74 4.20 -7.51 -6.74
CA ALA A 74 5.44 -8.26 -6.77
C ALA A 74 6.34 -7.94 -5.56
N LEU A 75 7.16 -8.92 -5.20
CA LEU A 75 8.31 -8.77 -4.33
C LEU A 75 9.56 -9.07 -5.18
N PRO A 76 10.22 -8.05 -5.75
CA PRO A 76 11.31 -8.27 -6.69
C PRO A 76 12.41 -9.16 -6.12
N GLY A 77 12.78 -10.21 -6.86
CA GLY A 77 13.80 -11.17 -6.44
C GLY A 77 13.36 -12.17 -5.35
N LYS A 78 12.09 -12.14 -4.91
CA LYS A 78 11.52 -13.10 -3.95
C LYS A 78 10.32 -13.83 -4.56
N ALA A 79 10.00 -15.00 -4.04
CA ALA A 79 8.77 -15.71 -4.40
C ALA A 79 7.60 -15.14 -3.58
N PHE A 80 6.64 -14.47 -4.24
CA PHE A 80 5.58 -13.72 -3.55
C PHE A 80 4.82 -14.59 -2.53
N ASP A 81 4.37 -15.77 -2.94
CA ASP A 81 3.57 -16.68 -2.10
C ASP A 81 4.33 -17.28 -0.91
N SER A 82 5.66 -17.20 -0.92
CA SER A 82 6.42 -17.59 0.26
C SER A 82 6.29 -16.50 1.33
N TYR A 83 6.31 -15.23 0.95
CA TYR A 83 6.33 -14.12 1.90
C TYR A 83 4.95 -13.61 2.29
N ILE A 84 3.97 -13.74 1.41
CA ILE A 84 2.60 -13.28 1.62
C ILE A 84 1.67 -14.49 1.56
N GLY A 85 0.87 -14.65 2.61
CA GLY A 85 -0.17 -15.67 2.70
C GLY A 85 -1.46 -15.19 2.05
N ASP A 86 -2.51 -15.04 2.84
CA ASP A 86 -3.81 -14.62 2.32
C ASP A 86 -3.79 -13.17 1.83
N ILE A 87 -4.49 -12.96 0.72
CA ILE A 87 -4.69 -11.65 0.08
C ILE A 87 -6.19 -11.42 0.00
N ASN A 88 -6.64 -10.30 0.56
CA ASN A 88 -8.03 -9.86 0.51
C ASN A 88 -8.10 -8.42 0.00
N GLY A 89 -9.27 -8.02 -0.50
CA GLY A 89 -9.47 -6.63 -0.86
C GLY A 89 -10.88 -6.32 -1.33
N ILE A 90 -11.21 -5.04 -1.28
CA ILE A 90 -12.52 -4.50 -1.65
C ILE A 90 -12.28 -3.37 -2.65
N GLY A 91 -12.95 -3.40 -3.79
CA GLY A 91 -12.90 -2.34 -4.79
C GLY A 91 -13.79 -1.14 -4.41
N TRP A 92 -13.69 -0.06 -5.17
CA TRP A 92 -14.48 1.16 -4.97
C TRP A 92 -16.00 0.98 -5.07
N THR A 93 -16.44 -0.16 -5.58
CA THR A 93 -17.85 -0.55 -5.67
C THR A 93 -18.32 -1.39 -4.49
N GLU A 94 -17.50 -1.48 -3.43
CA GLU A 94 -17.67 -2.36 -2.26
C GLU A 94 -17.67 -3.86 -2.60
N LYS A 95 -17.41 -4.22 -3.86
CA LYS A 95 -17.27 -5.61 -4.30
C LYS A 95 -15.87 -6.12 -3.99
N ASN A 96 -15.78 -7.40 -3.62
CA ASN A 96 -14.51 -8.06 -3.42
C ASN A 96 -13.65 -8.01 -4.68
N LEU A 97 -12.36 -7.74 -4.49
CA LEU A 97 -11.36 -7.94 -5.52
C LEU A 97 -11.25 -9.45 -5.81
N ARG A 98 -11.17 -9.79 -7.09
CA ARG A 98 -10.99 -11.17 -7.53
C ARG A 98 -9.50 -11.41 -7.67
N LEU A 99 -9.00 -12.36 -6.88
CA LEU A 99 -7.64 -12.84 -7.00
C LEU A 99 -7.55 -13.80 -8.18
N ALA A 100 -6.70 -13.49 -9.15
CA ALA A 100 -6.23 -14.38 -10.19
C ALA A 100 -4.71 -14.50 -10.03
N ARG A 101 -4.14 -15.68 -10.27
CA ARG A 101 -2.68 -15.82 -10.24
C ARG A 101 -2.15 -15.60 -11.66
N ALA A 102 -1.24 -14.66 -11.85
CA ALA A 102 -0.56 -14.50 -13.13
C ALA A 102 0.34 -15.70 -13.41
N ARG A 103 0.66 -15.91 -14.70
CA ARG A 103 1.59 -16.96 -15.15
C ARG A 103 3.02 -16.73 -14.63
N SER A 104 3.34 -15.51 -14.21
CA SER A 104 4.60 -15.07 -13.61
C SER A 104 4.80 -15.55 -12.16
N GLY A 105 3.76 -16.10 -11.51
CA GLY A 105 3.79 -16.47 -10.09
C GLY A 105 3.40 -15.32 -9.14
N ASN A 106 3.24 -14.11 -9.66
CA ASN A 106 2.74 -12.97 -8.91
C ASN A 106 1.21 -12.96 -8.84
N PRO A 107 0.61 -12.48 -7.74
CA PRO A 107 -0.84 -12.33 -7.64
C PRO A 107 -1.31 -11.12 -8.45
N THR A 108 -2.44 -11.33 -9.14
CA THR A 108 -3.17 -10.33 -9.88
C THR A 108 -4.53 -10.12 -9.22
N LEU A 109 -4.82 -8.89 -8.80
CA LEU A 109 -6.08 -8.51 -8.19
C LEU A 109 -6.88 -7.70 -9.21
N ALA A 110 -8.13 -8.10 -9.43
CA ALA A 110 -8.99 -7.44 -10.40
C ALA A 110 -10.35 -7.10 -9.82
N MET A 111 -10.86 -5.92 -10.15
CA MET A 111 -12.27 -5.59 -10.03
C MET A 111 -12.88 -5.55 -11.42
N LEU A 112 -13.97 -6.29 -11.65
CA LEU A 112 -14.67 -6.32 -12.94
C LEU A 112 -16.16 -6.05 -12.74
N SER A 113 -16.70 -5.19 -13.59
CA SER A 113 -18.11 -4.86 -13.68
C SER A 113 -18.62 -5.05 -15.11
N LEU A 114 -19.77 -5.71 -15.24
CA LEU A 114 -20.45 -5.89 -16.52
C LEU A 114 -21.06 -4.59 -17.05
N ALA A 115 -21.28 -3.62 -16.16
CA ALA A 115 -21.70 -2.27 -16.51
C ALA A 115 -20.56 -1.28 -16.22
N THR A 116 -20.49 -0.18 -16.95
CA THR A 116 -19.55 0.91 -16.63
C THR A 116 -19.88 1.49 -15.27
N VAL A 117 -18.86 1.68 -14.44
CA VAL A 117 -18.96 2.35 -13.15
C VAL A 117 -18.07 3.59 -13.19
N THR A 118 -18.55 4.68 -12.61
CA THR A 118 -17.77 5.91 -12.47
C THR A 118 -16.75 5.75 -11.34
N ILE A 119 -15.50 6.09 -11.61
CA ILE A 119 -14.45 6.14 -10.59
C ILE A 119 -14.77 7.32 -9.64
N PRO A 120 -14.70 7.14 -8.31
CA PRO A 120 -14.94 8.20 -7.33
C PRO A 120 -14.11 9.45 -7.62
N ALA A 121 -14.60 10.61 -7.18
CA ALA A 121 -13.96 11.91 -7.45
C ALA A 121 -12.55 12.05 -6.86
N ASN A 122 -12.20 11.23 -5.86
CA ASN A 122 -10.85 11.14 -5.30
C ASN A 122 -9.97 10.08 -5.98
N GLY A 123 -10.45 9.43 -7.05
CA GLY A 123 -9.71 8.39 -7.75
C GLY A 123 -9.64 7.05 -7.02
N TYR A 124 -10.33 6.86 -5.89
CA TYR A 124 -10.25 5.63 -5.11
C TYR A 124 -10.65 4.40 -5.93
N LEU A 125 -9.76 3.40 -5.98
CA LEU A 125 -9.96 2.15 -6.71
C LEU A 125 -10.25 0.99 -5.77
N GLY A 126 -9.71 1.00 -4.55
CA GLY A 126 -9.96 -0.06 -3.59
C GLY A 126 -8.93 -0.14 -2.50
N GLN A 127 -9.14 -1.09 -1.59
CA GLN A 127 -8.25 -1.42 -0.49
C GLN A 127 -7.82 -2.87 -0.61
N ILE A 128 -6.54 -3.13 -0.35
CA ILE A 128 -5.92 -4.44 -0.27
C ILE A 128 -5.47 -4.69 1.16
N THR A 129 -5.58 -5.94 1.61
CA THR A 129 -5.06 -6.45 2.87
C THR A 129 -4.24 -7.70 2.58
N LEU A 130 -2.99 -7.68 3.01
CA LEU A 130 -2.03 -8.78 2.87
C LEU A 130 -1.73 -9.35 4.24
N ASN A 131 -1.76 -10.68 4.37
CA ASN A 131 -1.27 -11.38 5.55
C ASN A 131 0.19 -11.79 5.32
N VAL A 132 1.07 -11.40 6.24
CA VAL A 132 2.51 -11.67 6.15
C VAL A 132 2.79 -13.10 6.61
N ALA A 133 3.49 -13.87 5.78
CA ALA A 133 3.84 -15.28 6.04
C ALA A 133 5.32 -15.48 6.37
N HIS A 134 6.21 -14.63 5.84
CA HIS A 134 7.63 -14.56 6.23
C HIS A 134 8.03 -13.13 6.51
N PRO A 135 9.08 -12.89 7.32
CA PRO A 135 9.53 -11.54 7.64
C PRO A 135 9.75 -10.68 6.41
N LEU A 136 9.21 -9.46 6.45
CA LEU A 136 9.40 -8.41 5.45
C LEU A 136 10.37 -7.39 6.04
N THR A 137 11.64 -7.60 5.73
CA THR A 137 12.79 -6.84 6.24
C THR A 137 13.15 -5.66 5.33
N SER A 138 14.02 -4.78 5.79
CA SER A 138 14.42 -3.57 5.07
C SER A 138 15.05 -3.75 3.68
N ASP A 139 15.52 -4.96 3.33
CA ASP A 139 15.99 -5.30 1.98
C ASP A 139 14.85 -5.63 0.99
N ILE A 140 13.61 -5.70 1.48
CA ILE A 140 12.44 -6.09 0.70
C ILE A 140 11.63 -4.84 0.33
N VAL A 141 11.12 -4.83 -0.90
CA VAL A 141 10.18 -3.82 -1.37
C VAL A 141 9.00 -4.55 -2.00
N LEU A 142 7.78 -4.18 -1.58
CA LEU A 142 6.54 -4.58 -2.22
C LEU A 142 6.17 -3.53 -3.26
N ILE A 143 5.96 -3.95 -4.51
CA ILE A 143 5.62 -3.04 -5.60
C ILE A 143 4.30 -3.43 -6.26
N ILE A 144 3.65 -2.45 -6.88
CA ILE A 144 2.70 -2.71 -7.95
C ILE A 144 3.50 -2.78 -9.26
N GLN A 145 3.72 -4.00 -9.75
CA GLN A 145 4.55 -4.24 -10.93
C GLN A 145 3.88 -3.78 -12.23
N ALA A 146 2.57 -3.98 -12.31
CA ALA A 146 1.76 -3.58 -13.45
C ALA A 146 0.35 -3.24 -12.99
N ALA A 147 -0.28 -2.31 -13.70
CA ALA A 147 -1.68 -1.97 -13.49
C ALA A 147 -2.30 -1.56 -14.81
N ALA A 148 -3.57 -1.89 -14.99
CA ALA A 148 -4.34 -1.50 -16.15
C ALA A 148 -5.81 -1.33 -15.78
N TRP A 149 -6.53 -0.53 -16.56
CA TRP A 149 -7.98 -0.43 -16.46
C TRP A 149 -8.66 -0.64 -17.80
N ALA A 150 -9.90 -1.12 -17.71
CA ALA A 150 -10.80 -1.23 -18.83
C ALA A 150 -11.79 -0.08 -18.82
N ASN A 151 -11.91 0.64 -19.94
CA ASN A 151 -12.92 1.66 -20.16
C ASN A 151 -13.67 1.39 -21.49
N GLY A 152 -14.44 2.37 -21.97
CA GLY A 152 -15.19 2.23 -23.23
C GLY A 152 -14.31 2.10 -24.48
N ASP A 153 -13.04 2.50 -24.38
CA ASP A 153 -12.07 2.50 -25.48
C ASP A 153 -11.16 1.25 -25.48
N GLY A 154 -11.25 0.41 -24.44
CA GLY A 154 -10.49 -0.82 -24.31
C GLY A 154 -9.74 -0.92 -22.99
N ILE A 155 -8.65 -1.70 -22.98
CA ILE A 155 -7.74 -1.82 -21.84
C ILE A 155 -6.58 -0.83 -22.04
N GLN A 156 -6.28 -0.05 -21.01
CA GLN A 156 -5.18 0.90 -20.98
C GLN A 156 -4.28 0.63 -19.77
N ASP A 157 -2.97 0.70 -19.97
CA ASP A 157 -2.00 0.60 -18.89
C ASP A 157 -2.06 1.85 -18.00
N MET A 158 -1.76 1.65 -16.72
CA MET A 158 -1.55 2.72 -15.74
C MET A 158 -0.07 2.84 -15.42
N ASP A 159 0.38 4.05 -15.08
CA ASP A 159 1.74 4.22 -14.55
C ASP A 159 1.81 3.79 -13.09
N ALA A 160 2.43 2.63 -12.84
CA ALA A 160 2.69 2.10 -11.51
C ALA A 160 4.15 2.27 -11.05
N SER A 161 4.99 2.97 -11.81
CA SER A 161 6.46 3.00 -11.64
C SER A 161 6.95 3.47 -10.27
N SER A 162 6.13 4.22 -9.54
CA SER A 162 6.46 4.74 -8.21
C SER A 162 5.60 4.15 -7.09
N ALA A 163 4.73 3.17 -7.36
CA ALA A 163 3.83 2.59 -6.37
C ALA A 163 4.51 1.45 -5.62
N ALA A 164 5.10 1.79 -4.47
CA ALA A 164 5.93 0.88 -3.69
C ALA A 164 5.71 1.05 -2.18
N ILE A 165 5.90 -0.04 -1.45
CA ILE A 165 6.01 -0.07 0.00
C ILE A 165 7.41 -0.62 0.32
N SER A 166 8.25 0.20 0.93
CA SER A 166 9.51 -0.24 1.53
C SER A 166 9.33 -0.54 3.01
N PHE A 167 10.13 -1.48 3.50
CA PHE A 167 10.20 -1.79 4.92
C PHE A 167 11.44 -1.16 5.52
N MET A 168 11.38 -0.83 6.79
CA MET A 168 12.52 -0.28 7.53
C MET A 168 12.73 -1.06 8.80
N GLU A 169 14.01 -1.28 9.10
CA GLU A 169 14.46 -1.91 10.33
C GLU A 169 13.88 -1.16 11.53
N ILE A 170 13.32 -1.91 12.47
CA ILE A 170 12.91 -1.35 13.76
C ILE A 170 14.21 -1.03 14.51
N PRO A 171 14.44 0.24 14.93
CA PRO A 171 15.63 0.57 15.70
C PRO A 171 15.76 -0.34 16.92
N PRO A 172 16.98 -0.76 17.31
CA PRO A 172 17.19 -1.65 18.45
C PRO A 172 16.63 -1.09 19.77
N PHE A 173 16.46 0.23 19.86
CA PHE A 173 15.81 0.94 20.96
C PHE A 173 14.65 1.80 20.42
N PRO A 174 13.49 1.19 20.09
CA PRO A 174 12.34 1.95 19.62
C PRO A 174 11.90 2.91 20.74
N GLY A 175 11.93 4.21 20.48
CA GLY A 175 11.58 5.19 21.49
C GLY A 175 12.75 5.75 22.30
N ASP A 176 14.00 5.39 22.00
CA ASP A 176 15.18 6.14 22.45
C ASP A 176 15.36 7.37 21.53
N PHE A 177 14.79 8.50 21.94
CA PHE A 177 14.75 9.70 21.13
C PHE A 177 15.96 10.61 21.37
N ASP A 178 16.63 10.46 22.51
CA ASP A 178 17.84 11.21 22.83
C ASP A 178 19.15 10.47 22.47
N GLY A 179 19.05 9.19 22.07
CA GLY A 179 20.14 8.37 21.53
C GLY A 179 21.08 7.83 22.60
N ASN A 180 20.60 7.68 23.83
CA ASN A 180 21.41 7.22 24.97
C ASN A 180 21.33 5.70 25.21
N GLU A 181 20.65 4.96 24.32
CA GLU A 181 20.40 3.52 24.36
C GLU A 181 19.50 3.06 25.54
N ILE A 182 18.79 3.98 26.21
CA ILE A 182 17.92 3.72 27.35
C ILE A 182 16.59 4.45 27.20
N VAL A 183 15.52 3.72 26.89
CA VAL A 183 14.17 4.29 26.78
C VAL A 183 13.61 4.60 28.17
N ASN A 184 13.53 5.89 28.52
CA ASN A 184 13.16 6.33 29.86
C ASN A 184 12.23 7.56 29.87
N MET A 185 12.10 8.21 31.03
CA MET A 185 11.22 9.37 31.21
C MET A 185 11.62 10.56 30.32
N ALA A 186 12.92 10.73 30.02
CA ALA A 186 13.38 11.76 29.08
C ALA A 186 12.75 11.53 27.70
N ASP A 187 12.80 10.31 27.20
CA ASP A 187 12.18 9.92 25.93
C ASP A 187 10.66 10.06 25.96
N PHE A 188 10.02 9.73 27.09
CA PHE A 188 8.59 9.94 27.24
C PHE A 188 8.21 11.43 27.09
N LEU A 189 9.03 12.35 27.61
CA LEU A 189 8.80 13.79 27.42
C LEU A 189 8.99 14.21 25.96
N PHE A 190 9.94 13.61 25.23
CA PHE A 190 10.08 13.79 23.78
C PHE A 190 8.83 13.30 23.03
N PHE A 191 8.32 12.10 23.37
CA PHE A 191 7.11 11.55 22.78
C PHE A 191 5.90 12.46 23.00
N VAL A 192 5.66 12.87 24.24
CA VAL A 192 4.52 13.73 24.61
C VAL A 192 4.58 15.08 23.89
N ALA A 193 5.76 15.60 23.58
CA ALA A 193 5.89 16.85 22.82
C ALA A 193 5.38 16.75 21.37
N ALA A 194 5.36 15.54 20.80
CA ALA A 194 4.89 15.24 19.45
C ALA A 194 3.53 14.52 19.42
N PHE A 195 2.96 14.13 20.56
CA PHE A 195 1.69 13.41 20.63
C PHE A 195 0.52 14.22 20.06
N ASP A 196 -0.42 13.55 19.41
CA ASP A 196 -1.59 14.14 18.73
C ASP A 196 -1.21 15.10 17.58
N THR A 197 -0.11 14.77 16.89
CA THR A 197 0.33 15.49 15.68
C THR A 197 0.34 14.55 14.48
N ARG A 198 0.28 15.11 13.28
CA ARG A 198 0.39 14.37 12.02
C ARG A 198 1.37 15.02 11.06
N SER A 199 1.76 14.27 10.03
CA SER A 199 2.64 14.75 8.96
C SER A 199 2.14 16.09 8.39
N GLY A 200 3.04 17.08 8.38
CA GLY A 200 2.73 18.46 8.00
C GLY A 200 2.50 19.42 9.17
N ASP A 201 2.26 18.93 10.38
CA ASP A 201 2.17 19.78 11.56
C ASP A 201 3.56 20.25 12.02
N ALA A 202 3.65 21.48 12.51
CA ALA A 202 4.93 22.08 12.94
C ALA A 202 5.61 21.34 14.11
N LYS A 203 4.86 20.54 14.87
CA LYS A 203 5.34 19.75 16.00
C LYS A 203 5.48 18.26 15.69
N TYR A 204 5.14 17.85 14.47
CA TYR A 204 5.28 16.46 14.07
C TYR A 204 6.74 16.04 14.11
N ASN A 205 7.01 14.97 14.84
CA ASN A 205 8.33 14.35 14.90
C ASN A 205 8.21 12.93 14.34
N VAL A 206 8.83 12.70 13.19
CA VAL A 206 8.86 11.40 12.51
C VAL A 206 9.47 10.30 13.38
N LEU A 207 10.31 10.65 14.37
CA LEU A 207 10.85 9.67 15.31
C LEU A 207 9.78 9.19 16.30
N ALA A 208 8.85 10.05 16.69
CA ALA A 208 7.78 9.71 17.64
C ALA A 208 6.63 8.92 16.99
N ASP A 209 6.51 8.96 15.66
CA ASP A 209 5.61 8.13 14.86
C ASP A 209 6.20 6.73 14.68
N LEU A 210 6.22 5.95 15.76
CA LEU A 210 6.89 4.65 15.86
C LEU A 210 6.29 3.59 14.92
N ASN A 211 5.00 3.69 14.60
CA ASN A 211 4.34 2.80 13.63
C ASN A 211 4.39 3.35 12.19
N ARG A 212 4.79 4.61 12.01
CA ARG A 212 4.93 5.35 10.75
C ARG A 212 3.64 5.47 9.95
N ASN A 213 2.53 5.67 10.64
CA ASN A 213 1.23 5.94 10.02
C ASN A 213 1.01 7.44 9.74
N GLY A 214 2.05 8.27 9.80
CA GLY A 214 1.95 9.70 9.57
C GLY A 214 1.23 10.45 10.69
N THR A 215 0.91 9.79 11.81
CA THR A 215 0.27 10.36 13.00
C THR A 215 0.98 9.84 14.25
N VAL A 216 1.20 10.69 15.25
CA VAL A 216 1.73 10.27 16.55
C VAL A 216 0.55 10.10 17.50
N ASP A 217 0.13 8.87 17.74
CA ASP A 217 -1.08 8.57 18.51
C ASP A 217 -0.90 7.45 19.56
N MET A 218 -2.02 6.93 20.07
CA MET A 218 -2.03 5.87 21.08
C MET A 218 -1.34 4.58 20.61
N PHE A 219 -1.36 4.27 19.31
CA PHE A 219 -0.68 3.09 18.78
C PHE A 219 0.83 3.25 18.85
N ASP A 220 1.37 4.45 18.60
CA ASP A 220 2.79 4.74 18.83
C ASP A 220 3.14 4.67 20.31
N PHE A 221 2.26 5.17 21.19
CA PHE A 221 2.48 5.06 22.62
C PHE A 221 2.57 3.59 23.08
N LEU A 222 1.73 2.71 22.54
CA LEU A 222 1.81 1.28 22.86
C LEU A 222 3.14 0.67 22.43
N LEU A 223 3.68 1.06 21.27
CA LEU A 223 5.02 0.64 20.84
C LEU A 223 6.11 1.20 21.76
N PHE A 224 6.03 2.48 22.12
CA PHE A 224 6.96 3.11 23.05
C PHE A 224 7.02 2.36 24.39
N VAL A 225 5.86 2.00 24.96
CA VAL A 225 5.80 1.28 26.25
C VAL A 225 6.43 -0.11 26.16
N THR A 226 6.43 -0.78 25.00
CA THR A 226 7.12 -2.07 24.86
C THR A 226 8.64 -1.98 25.01
N ALA A 227 9.21 -0.80 24.76
CA ALA A 227 10.64 -0.55 24.90
C ALA A 227 10.99 0.15 26.23
N PHE A 228 10.01 0.71 26.95
CA PHE A 228 10.23 1.52 28.13
C PHE A 228 10.92 0.76 29.27
N GLY A 229 12.02 1.31 29.77
CA GLY A 229 12.88 0.69 30.77
C GLY A 229 13.79 -0.42 30.21
N GLY A 230 13.78 -0.63 28.90
CA GLY A 230 14.74 -1.47 28.18
C GLY A 230 16.11 -0.79 28.03
N SER A 231 17.15 -1.62 27.94
CA SER A 231 18.56 -1.29 27.74
C SER A 231 19.20 -2.32 26.82
#